data_AF-Q3C1A5-F1
#
_entry.id   AF-Q3C1A5-F1
#
_cell.length_a   1.000
_cell.length_b   1.000
_cell.length_c   1.000
_cell.angle_alpha   90.00
_cell.angle_beta   90.00
_cell.angle_gamma   90.00
#
_symmetry.space_group_name_H-M   'P 1'
#
loop_
_entity.id
_entity.type
_entity.pdbx_description
1 polymer ?
#
loop_
_entity_poly.entity_id
_entity_poly.type
_entity_poly.pdbx_seq_one_letter_code
_entity_poly.pdbx_strand_id
1 'polypeptide(L)'
;MVTRNQFSTLEMRKSSPYFSALKTIVETAFYENQVHPIKTLEEAYQLASNAAGTVILDMPVIHTKELGLPSYARVLLTNSGAVVGRTAKARRIFGQDEEEDERLLSIVRSAVYQAHRRQFYKADAIVGLDEEFMVRAHLMVPEEEVNNLYSWLLNFQILDEEFKNRLKESKA
;
A
#
# COMPACT_ATOMS: atom_id res chain seq x y z
N MET A 1 -6.47 -1.69 6.27
CA MET A 1 -7.13 -0.39 6.45
C MET A 1 -7.05 -0.09 7.92
N VAL A 2 -6.29 0.92 8.30
CA VAL A 2 -5.94 1.15 9.70
C VAL A 2 -6.07 2.64 9.97
N THR A 3 -7.20 3.04 10.55
CA THR A 3 -7.45 4.43 10.96
C THR A 3 -6.53 4.83 12.12
N ARG A 4 -6.12 3.87 12.95
CA ARG A 4 -5.32 4.08 14.16
C ARG A 4 -3.95 3.42 14.09
N ASN A 5 -2.88 4.21 14.11
CA ASN A 5 -1.50 3.73 14.01
C ASN A 5 -0.66 3.96 15.28
N GLN A 6 -1.18 4.70 16.26
CA GLN A 6 -0.52 4.98 17.53
C GLN A 6 -1.32 4.39 18.70
N PHE A 7 -0.62 3.65 19.54
CA PHE A 7 -1.18 2.94 20.70
C PHE A 7 -0.38 3.27 21.94
N SER A 8 -1.06 3.46 23.06
CA SER A 8 -0.38 3.54 24.35
C SER A 8 0.12 2.16 24.78
N THR A 9 1.16 2.12 25.61
CA THR A 9 1.69 0.87 26.18
C THR A 9 0.64 0.10 27.00
N LEU A 10 -0.32 0.81 27.57
CA LEU A 10 -1.42 0.22 28.34
C LEU A 10 -2.40 -0.56 27.46
N GLU A 11 -2.57 -0.18 26.19
CA GLU A 11 -3.48 -0.81 25.23
C GLU A 11 -2.86 -2.03 24.52
N MET A 12 -1.53 -2.13 24.51
CA MET A 12 -0.79 -3.24 23.91
C MET A 12 -0.79 -4.48 24.82
N ARG A 13 -1.97 -5.04 25.07
CA ARG A 13 -2.18 -6.24 25.89
C ARG A 13 -2.61 -7.42 25.02
N LYS A 14 -2.33 -8.64 25.49
CA LYS A 14 -2.74 -9.88 24.82
C LYS A 14 -4.26 -9.96 24.59
N SER A 15 -5.05 -9.37 25.48
CA SER A 15 -6.51 -9.33 25.39
C SER A 15 -7.05 -8.25 24.45
N SER A 16 -6.18 -7.42 23.85
CA SER A 16 -6.63 -6.37 22.94
C SER A 16 -7.13 -6.98 21.63
N PRO A 17 -8.38 -6.73 21.23
CA PRO A 17 -8.92 -7.25 19.97
C PRO A 17 -8.23 -6.64 18.75
N TYR A 18 -7.46 -5.56 18.95
CA TYR A 18 -6.78 -4.83 17.90
C TYR A 18 -5.52 -5.54 17.38
N PHE A 19 -4.90 -6.40 18.17
CA PHE A 19 -3.63 -7.04 17.85
C PHE A 19 -3.81 -8.55 17.62
N SER A 20 -4.20 -8.92 16.41
CA SER A 20 -4.14 -10.32 15.97
C SER A 20 -2.73 -10.67 15.50
N ALA A 21 -2.34 -11.94 15.63
CA ALA A 21 -1.02 -12.39 15.18
C ALA A 21 -0.77 -12.08 13.70
N LEU A 22 -1.77 -12.32 12.84
CA LEU A 22 -1.68 -12.03 11.41
C LEU A 22 -1.47 -10.54 11.15
N LYS A 23 -2.27 -9.68 11.79
CA LYS A 23 -2.17 -8.22 11.62
C LYS A 23 -0.80 -7.72 12.05
N THR A 24 -0.30 -8.18 13.19
CA THR A 24 1.03 -7.80 13.69
C THR A 24 2.13 -8.18 12.69
N ILE A 25 2.13 -9.43 12.18
CA ILE A 25 3.14 -9.87 11.19
C ILE A 25 3.13 -8.96 9.95
N VAL A 26 1.94 -8.69 9.41
CA VAL A 26 1.79 -7.86 8.21
C VAL A 26 2.21 -6.41 8.47
N GLU A 27 1.75 -5.80 9.57
CA GLU A 27 2.06 -4.40 9.87
C GLU A 27 3.54 -4.19 10.16
N THR A 28 4.19 -5.11 10.88
CA THR A 28 5.63 -4.99 11.16
C THR A 28 6.47 -5.08 9.89
N ALA A 29 6.03 -5.80 8.86
CA ALA A 29 6.75 -5.91 7.59
C ALA A 29 6.94 -4.54 6.91
N PHE A 30 5.99 -3.60 7.07
CA PHE A 30 6.11 -2.24 6.52
C PHE A 30 7.24 -1.41 7.15
N TYR A 31 7.77 -1.82 8.31
CA TYR A 31 8.81 -1.10 9.04
C TYR A 31 10.20 -1.73 8.90
N GLU A 32 10.34 -2.79 8.09
CA GLU A 32 11.64 -3.41 7.86
C GLU A 32 12.56 -2.50 7.03
N ASN A 33 13.87 -2.63 7.22
CA ASN A 33 14.88 -1.68 6.70
C ASN A 33 14.95 -1.62 5.17
N GLN A 34 14.53 -2.68 4.47
CA GLN A 34 14.49 -2.77 3.02
C GLN A 34 13.21 -2.19 2.40
N VAL A 35 12.33 -1.60 3.22
CA VAL A 35 11.07 -1.00 2.77
C VAL A 35 11.18 0.53 2.73
N HIS A 36 11.20 1.09 1.52
CA HIS A 36 11.40 2.52 1.28
C HIS A 36 10.06 3.24 1.07
N PRO A 37 9.77 4.33 1.81
CA PRO A 37 8.55 5.09 1.65
C PRO A 37 8.59 6.02 0.43
N ILE A 38 7.55 5.98 -0.39
CA ILE A 38 7.27 6.96 -1.44
C ILE A 38 6.22 7.94 -0.93
N LYS A 39 6.51 9.24 -1.06
CA LYS A 39 5.69 10.30 -0.44
C LYS A 39 4.90 11.13 -1.45
N THR A 40 5.30 11.14 -2.72
CA THR A 40 4.67 11.97 -3.74
C THR A 40 4.36 11.17 -5.00
N LEU A 41 3.38 11.64 -5.76
CA LEU A 41 3.03 11.05 -7.05
C LEU A 41 4.16 11.27 -8.08
N GLU A 42 4.87 12.39 -7.97
CA GLU A 42 6.06 12.67 -8.77
C GLU A 42 7.16 11.63 -8.55
N GLU A 43 7.49 11.31 -7.30
CA GLU A 43 8.50 10.28 -6.97
C GLU A 43 8.08 8.92 -7.51
N ALA A 44 6.80 8.54 -7.32
CA ALA A 44 6.25 7.31 -7.87
C ALA A 44 6.35 7.26 -9.40
N TYR A 45 6.04 8.37 -10.08
CA TYR A 45 6.13 8.49 -11.54
C TYR A 45 7.57 8.36 -12.03
N GLN A 46 8.54 9.03 -11.37
CA GLN A 46 9.95 8.95 -11.75
C GLN A 46 10.47 7.51 -11.64
N LEU A 47 10.19 6.84 -10.52
CA LEU A 47 10.59 5.44 -10.32
C LEU A 47 9.91 4.52 -11.34
N ALA A 48 8.60 4.70 -11.59
CA ALA A 48 7.86 3.94 -12.59
C ALA A 48 8.41 4.15 -14.01
N SER A 49 8.73 5.39 -14.40
CA SER A 49 9.28 5.71 -15.72
C SER A 49 10.68 5.16 -15.96
N ASN A 50 11.46 4.96 -14.88
CA ASN A 50 12.81 4.43 -14.92
C ASN A 50 12.86 2.91 -14.72
N ALA A 51 11.74 2.27 -14.37
CA ALA A 51 11.68 0.85 -14.09
C ALA A 51 11.95 0.01 -15.35
N ALA A 52 12.60 -1.13 -15.15
CA ALA A 52 12.86 -2.08 -16.23
C ALA A 52 11.53 -2.59 -16.81
N GLY A 53 11.37 -2.49 -18.13
CA GLY A 53 10.15 -2.90 -18.83
C GLY A 53 9.07 -1.83 -18.97
N THR A 54 9.29 -0.62 -18.45
CA THR A 54 8.42 0.53 -18.73
C THR A 54 8.73 1.13 -20.10
N VAL A 55 7.68 1.38 -20.88
CA VAL A 55 7.73 2.15 -22.13
C VAL A 55 7.03 3.48 -21.90
N ILE A 56 7.76 4.58 -22.12
CA ILE A 56 7.20 5.94 -22.07
C ILE A 56 6.54 6.23 -23.42
N LEU A 57 5.23 6.47 -23.42
CA LEU A 57 4.48 6.79 -24.63
C LEU A 57 4.64 8.27 -25.01
N ASP A 58 4.26 8.61 -26.23
CA ASP A 58 4.19 10.00 -26.70
C ASP A 58 2.97 10.77 -26.15
N MET A 59 1.99 10.07 -25.57
CA MET A 59 0.80 10.68 -24.98
C MET A 59 1.13 11.42 -23.67
N PRO A 60 0.84 12.73 -23.56
CA PRO A 60 0.97 13.46 -22.30
C PRO A 60 -0.12 13.08 -21.30
N VAL A 61 0.21 13.10 -20.02
CA VAL A 61 -0.79 13.04 -18.94
C VAL A 61 -1.50 14.39 -18.86
N ILE A 62 -2.82 14.39 -18.77
CA ILE A 62 -3.62 15.60 -18.58
C ILE A 62 -3.67 15.97 -17.09
N HIS A 63 -3.89 17.25 -16.77
CA HIS A 63 -4.04 17.73 -15.40
C HIS A 63 -2.87 17.36 -14.46
N THR A 64 -1.64 17.40 -14.98
CA THR A 64 -0.45 16.99 -14.22
C THR A 64 -0.28 17.81 -12.95
N LYS A 65 -0.59 19.11 -12.98
CA LYS A 65 -0.47 19.99 -11.83
C LYS A 65 -1.44 19.59 -10.71
N GLU A 66 -2.69 19.31 -11.06
CA GLU A 66 -3.71 18.89 -10.11
C GLU A 66 -3.39 17.51 -9.50
N LEU A 67 -2.77 16.64 -10.28
CA LEU A 67 -2.33 15.32 -9.82
C LEU A 67 -1.02 15.36 -9.01
N GLY A 68 -0.26 16.46 -9.03
CA GLY A 68 1.08 16.51 -8.44
C GLY A 68 2.14 15.74 -9.25
N LEU A 69 1.97 15.71 -10.58
CA LEU A 69 2.89 15.15 -11.55
C LEU A 69 3.75 16.24 -12.23
N PRO A 70 4.95 15.89 -12.71
CA PRO A 70 5.74 16.77 -13.55
C PRO A 70 4.97 17.20 -14.81
N SER A 71 5.19 18.43 -15.28
CA SER A 71 4.54 18.95 -16.50
C SER A 71 4.88 18.17 -17.77
N TYR A 72 5.98 17.43 -17.75
CA TYR A 72 6.43 16.57 -18.85
C TYR A 72 5.94 15.11 -18.71
N ALA A 73 5.10 14.80 -17.72
CA ALA A 73 4.64 13.44 -17.50
C ALA A 73 3.91 12.89 -18.73
N ARG A 74 4.30 11.68 -19.14
CA ARG A 74 3.74 10.94 -20.25
C ARG A 74 3.11 9.66 -19.74
N VAL A 75 2.19 9.10 -20.51
CA VAL A 75 1.58 7.82 -20.16
C VAL A 75 2.60 6.71 -20.21
N LEU A 76 2.61 5.87 -19.18
CA LEU A 76 3.52 4.74 -19.04
C LEU A 76 2.79 3.46 -19.45
N LEU A 77 3.44 2.63 -20.26
CA LEU A 77 2.99 1.30 -20.63
C LEU A 77 3.95 0.25 -20.04
N THR A 78 3.38 -0.81 -19.48
CA THR A 78 4.14 -1.94 -18.94
C THR A 78 3.37 -3.22 -19.20
N ASN A 79 4.09 -4.33 -19.32
CA ASN A 79 3.50 -5.66 -19.34
C ASN A 79 3.92 -6.40 -18.08
N SER A 80 2.96 -6.70 -17.21
CA SER A 80 3.18 -7.45 -15.97
C SER A 80 3.02 -8.96 -16.16
N GLY A 81 3.28 -9.72 -15.10
CA GLY A 81 3.20 -11.19 -15.11
C GLY A 81 1.79 -11.74 -15.36
N ALA A 82 1.70 -13.06 -15.55
CA ALA A 82 0.46 -13.75 -15.92
C ALA A 82 -0.70 -13.66 -14.90
N VAL A 83 -0.45 -13.14 -13.70
CA VAL A 83 -1.46 -12.99 -12.66
C VAL A 83 -2.27 -11.72 -12.95
N VAL A 84 -3.49 -11.92 -13.47
CA VAL A 84 -4.45 -10.84 -13.71
C VAL A 84 -5.59 -10.89 -12.69
N GLY A 85 -5.83 -9.77 -12.01
CA GLY A 85 -6.96 -9.60 -11.10
C GLY A 85 -6.88 -10.39 -9.78
N ARG A 86 -8.02 -10.46 -9.07
CA ARG A 86 -8.15 -11.15 -7.78
C ARG A 86 -8.57 -12.60 -8.00
N THR A 87 -7.84 -13.54 -7.41
CA THR A 87 -8.23 -14.96 -7.43
C THR A 87 -9.13 -15.28 -6.24
N ALA A 88 -10.44 -15.49 -6.48
CA ALA A 88 -11.40 -15.82 -5.42
C ALA A 88 -10.99 -17.08 -4.62
N LYS A 89 -10.37 -18.07 -5.29
CA LYS A 89 -9.87 -19.31 -4.66
C LYS A 89 -8.75 -19.08 -3.64
N ALA A 90 -8.05 -17.95 -3.71
CA ALA A 90 -6.95 -17.59 -2.79
C ALA A 90 -7.42 -16.70 -1.62
N ARG A 91 -8.70 -16.27 -1.60
CA ARG A 91 -9.24 -15.48 -0.49
C ARG A 91 -9.33 -16.34 0.76
N ARG A 92 -8.86 -15.81 1.88
CA ARG A 92 -8.88 -16.43 3.21
C ARG A 92 -9.32 -15.40 4.24
N ILE A 93 -10.00 -15.84 5.29
CA ILE A 93 -10.50 -14.99 6.38
C ILE A 93 -9.89 -15.50 7.67
N PHE A 94 -9.06 -14.67 8.29
CA PHE A 94 -8.41 -15.01 9.56
C PHE A 94 -9.39 -14.84 10.73
N GLY A 95 -9.38 -15.77 11.68
CA GLY A 95 -10.22 -15.76 12.88
C GLY A 95 -11.52 -16.55 12.76
N GLN A 96 -11.71 -17.34 11.69
CA GLN A 96 -12.89 -18.21 11.51
C GLN A 96 -12.61 -19.68 11.79
N ASP A 97 -11.39 -20.16 11.52
CA ASP A 97 -10.97 -21.56 11.67
C ASP A 97 -9.54 -21.58 12.22
N GLU A 98 -9.36 -22.14 13.41
CA GLU A 98 -8.07 -22.17 14.11
C GLU A 98 -7.01 -22.99 13.33
N GLU A 99 -7.39 -24.08 12.67
CA GLU A 99 -6.45 -24.90 11.91
C GLU A 99 -5.99 -24.18 10.63
N GLU A 100 -6.90 -23.47 9.97
CA GLU A 100 -6.55 -22.63 8.82
C GLU A 100 -5.71 -21.42 9.25
N ASP A 101 -6.04 -20.79 10.37
CA ASP A 101 -5.30 -19.66 10.92
C ASP A 101 -3.84 -20.02 11.22
N GLU A 102 -3.58 -21.18 11.84
CA GLU A 102 -2.22 -21.65 12.08
C GLU A 102 -1.42 -21.83 10.77
N ARG A 103 -2.05 -22.38 9.74
CA ARG A 103 -1.45 -22.53 8.40
C ARG A 103 -1.15 -21.17 7.77
N LEU A 104 -2.10 -20.23 7.83
CA LEU A 104 -1.93 -18.88 7.31
C LEU A 104 -0.77 -18.15 7.99
N LEU A 105 -0.68 -18.25 9.33
CA LEU A 105 0.40 -17.63 10.07
C LEU A 105 1.77 -18.17 9.64
N SER A 106 1.89 -19.47 9.38
CA SER A 106 3.13 -20.06 8.88
C SER A 106 3.49 -19.53 7.48
N ILE A 107 2.52 -19.47 6.57
CA ILE A 107 2.70 -18.97 5.20
C ILE A 107 3.14 -17.51 5.22
N VAL A 108 2.43 -16.65 5.96
CA VAL A 108 2.70 -15.20 5.97
C VAL A 108 4.04 -14.88 6.61
N ARG A 109 4.41 -15.55 7.72
CA ARG A 109 5.75 -15.40 8.31
C ARG A 109 6.84 -15.80 7.33
N SER A 110 6.64 -16.91 6.62
CA SER A 110 7.60 -17.38 5.62
C SER A 110 7.72 -16.41 4.44
N ALA A 111 6.61 -15.82 4.00
CA ALA A 111 6.61 -14.81 2.94
C ALA A 111 7.36 -13.54 3.36
N VAL A 112 7.13 -13.03 4.57
CA VAL A 112 7.87 -11.88 5.12
C VAL A 112 9.37 -12.20 5.22
N TYR A 113 9.74 -13.37 5.73
CA TYR A 113 11.16 -13.77 5.79
C TYR A 113 11.82 -13.84 4.41
N GLN A 114 11.12 -14.38 3.40
CA GLN A 114 11.64 -14.43 2.03
C GLN A 114 11.75 -13.04 1.39
N ALA A 115 10.92 -12.08 1.80
CA ALA A 115 10.93 -10.71 1.32
C ALA A 115 12.24 -9.97 1.67
N HIS A 116 12.97 -10.38 2.71
CA HIS A 116 14.26 -9.77 3.11
C HIS A 116 15.33 -9.74 2.01
N ARG A 117 15.15 -10.54 0.95
CA ARG A 117 16.07 -10.61 -0.20
C ARG A 117 15.77 -9.59 -1.30
N ARG A 118 14.72 -8.78 -1.16
CA ARG A 118 14.27 -7.81 -2.17
C ARG A 118 14.07 -6.44 -1.54
N GLN A 119 14.15 -5.41 -2.36
CA GLN A 119 13.74 -4.06 -1.95
C GLN A 119 12.23 -3.91 -2.18
N PHE A 120 11.61 -3.11 -1.33
CA PHE A 120 10.18 -2.82 -1.40
C PHE A 120 9.95 -1.32 -1.37
N TYR A 121 8.91 -0.89 -2.06
CA TYR A 121 8.34 0.44 -1.87
C TYR A 121 7.05 0.34 -1.08
N LYS A 122 6.81 1.33 -0.24
CA LYS A 122 5.52 1.55 0.41
C LYS A 122 4.99 2.94 0.14
N ALA A 123 3.67 3.06 0.04
CA ALA A 123 3.01 4.35 -0.01
C ALA A 123 1.71 4.34 0.78
N ASP A 124 1.29 5.53 1.17
CA ASP A 124 0.06 5.76 1.92
C ASP A 124 -0.89 6.62 1.10
N ALA A 125 -2.16 6.24 1.12
CA ALA A 125 -3.21 7.00 0.45
C ALA A 125 -4.48 7.04 1.31
N ILE A 126 -5.32 8.02 1.05
CA ILE A 126 -6.66 8.15 1.63
C ILE A 126 -7.66 7.51 0.69
N VAL A 127 -8.48 6.62 1.27
CA VAL A 127 -9.63 6.00 0.61
C VAL A 127 -10.89 6.63 1.18
N GLY A 128 -11.76 7.08 0.27
CA GLY A 128 -12.92 7.91 0.62
C GLY A 128 -12.56 9.39 0.68
N LEU A 129 -13.49 10.25 0.26
CA LEU A 129 -13.32 11.70 0.21
C LEU A 129 -14.42 12.44 0.99
N ASP A 130 -15.21 11.70 1.77
CA ASP A 130 -16.31 12.19 2.58
C ASP A 130 -15.98 11.86 4.03
N GLU A 131 -16.02 12.83 4.94
CA GLU A 131 -15.68 12.67 6.35
C GLU A 131 -16.57 11.64 7.09
N GLU A 132 -17.73 11.26 6.54
CA GLU A 132 -18.49 10.11 7.04
C GLU A 132 -17.70 8.80 6.88
N PHE A 133 -16.81 8.72 5.89
CA PHE A 133 -15.94 7.58 5.65
C PHE A 133 -14.64 7.98 4.92
N MET A 134 -13.61 8.33 5.69
CA MET A 134 -12.23 8.44 5.21
C MET A 134 -11.30 7.55 6.02
N VAL A 135 -10.42 6.84 5.33
CA VAL A 135 -9.52 5.88 5.97
C VAL A 135 -8.17 5.86 5.28
N ARG A 136 -7.12 5.67 6.09
CA ARG A 136 -5.77 5.50 5.56
C ARG A 136 -5.58 4.07 5.07
N ALA A 137 -5.14 3.95 3.83
CA ALA A 137 -4.69 2.73 3.22
C ALA A 137 -3.17 2.75 3.03
N HIS A 138 -2.59 1.58 3.15
CA HIS A 138 -1.16 1.33 3.02
C HIS A 138 -0.97 0.29 1.94
N LEU A 139 -0.06 0.53 1.01
CA LEU A 139 0.34 -0.44 0.02
C LEU A 139 1.86 -0.62 0.09
N MET A 140 2.30 -1.87 0.13
CA MET A 140 3.71 -2.26 0.02
C MET A 140 3.83 -3.23 -1.15
N VAL A 141 4.74 -2.94 -2.07
CA VAL A 141 5.02 -3.77 -3.25
C VAL A 141 6.52 -3.93 -3.42
N PRO A 142 6.99 -5.03 -4.03
CA PRO A 142 8.39 -5.15 -4.38
C PRO A 142 8.76 -4.07 -5.42
N GLU A 143 10.04 -3.69 -5.49
CA GLU A 143 10.54 -2.63 -6.39
C GLU A 143 10.13 -2.84 -7.85
N GLU A 144 10.10 -4.09 -8.32
CA GLU A 144 9.73 -4.45 -9.70
C GLU A 144 8.27 -4.12 -10.03
N GLU A 145 7.42 -3.94 -9.01
CA GLU A 145 5.99 -3.64 -9.13
C GLU A 145 5.69 -2.16 -8.90
N VAL A 146 6.69 -1.28 -8.99
CA VAL A 146 6.52 0.18 -8.78
C VAL A 146 5.48 0.82 -9.72
N ASN A 147 5.32 0.29 -10.93
CA ASN A 147 4.27 0.74 -11.85
C ASN A 147 2.85 0.49 -11.31
N ASN A 148 2.65 -0.65 -10.62
CA ASN A 148 1.38 -0.95 -9.97
C ASN A 148 1.15 -0.05 -8.74
N LEU A 149 2.20 0.29 -8.00
CA LEU A 149 2.12 1.28 -6.93
C LEU A 149 1.75 2.67 -7.46
N TYR A 150 2.39 3.11 -8.54
CA TYR A 150 2.06 4.37 -9.21
C TYR A 150 0.60 4.38 -9.69
N SER A 151 0.15 3.32 -10.36
CA SER A 151 -1.24 3.17 -10.78
C SER A 151 -2.21 3.19 -9.60
N TRP A 152 -1.87 2.55 -8.48
CA TRP A 152 -2.67 2.60 -7.27
C TRP A 152 -2.77 4.01 -6.70
N LEU A 153 -1.66 4.76 -6.64
CA LEU A 153 -1.64 6.15 -6.17
C LEU A 153 -2.42 7.10 -7.07
N LEU A 154 -2.55 6.84 -8.38
CA LEU A 154 -3.42 7.64 -9.25
C LEU A 154 -4.91 7.50 -8.94
N ASN A 155 -5.31 6.40 -8.29
CA ASN A 155 -6.71 6.13 -7.96
C ASN A 155 -7.13 6.66 -6.59
N PHE A 156 -6.18 7.07 -5.76
CA PHE A 156 -6.44 7.49 -4.38
C PHE A 156 -5.73 8.80 -4.05
N GLN A 157 -6.20 9.48 -3.03
CA GLN A 157 -5.62 10.75 -2.66
C GLN A 157 -4.36 10.54 -1.82
N ILE A 158 -3.24 11.14 -2.22
CA ILE A 158 -2.01 11.10 -1.42
C ILE A 158 -2.20 11.91 -0.14
N LEU A 159 -1.60 11.42 0.95
CA LEU A 159 -1.69 12.03 2.27
C LEU A 159 -0.88 13.34 2.36
N ASP A 160 -1.48 14.46 1.94
CA ASP A 160 -0.99 15.82 2.20
C ASP A 160 -1.55 16.40 3.52
N GLU A 161 -1.19 17.64 3.86
CA GLU A 161 -1.65 18.29 5.10
C GLU A 161 -3.17 18.55 5.12
N GLU A 162 -3.79 18.82 3.98
CA GLU A 162 -5.24 19.01 3.88
C GLU A 162 -5.95 17.70 4.23
N PHE A 163 -5.61 16.62 3.53
CA PHE A 163 -6.22 15.32 3.73
C PHE A 163 -5.87 14.68 5.07
N LYS A 164 -4.71 15.01 5.67
CA LYS A 164 -4.41 14.66 7.07
C LYS A 164 -5.38 15.30 8.05
N ASN A 165 -5.75 16.56 7.83
CA ASN A 165 -6.68 17.25 8.73
C ASN A 165 -8.10 16.73 8.54
N ARG A 166 -8.55 16.54 7.30
CA ARG A 166 -9.85 15.91 7.00
C ARG A 166 -9.95 14.49 7.57
N LEU A 167 -8.87 13.70 7.48
CA LEU A 167 -8.84 12.36 8.07
C LEU A 167 -9.05 12.37 9.60
N LYS A 168 -8.60 13.41 10.32
CA LYS A 168 -8.82 13.52 11.78
C LYS A 168 -10.30 13.77 12.12
N GLU A 169 -11.04 14.38 11.20
CA GLU A 169 -12.47 14.67 11.33
C GLU A 169 -13.33 13.47 10.86
N SER A 170 -12.70 12.47 10.24
CA SER A 170 -13.36 11.26 9.77
C SER A 170 -14.02 10.48 10.92
N LYS A 171 -15.20 9.92 10.66
CA LYS A 171 -15.96 9.10 11.60
C LYS A 171 -15.63 7.60 11.55
N ALA A 172 -14.71 7.19 10.67
CA ALA A 172 -14.31 5.80 10.43
C ALA A 172 -13.26 5.25 11.43
#